data_AF-A0A9P6XP80-F1
#
_entry.id   AF-A0A9P6XP80-F1
#
_cell.length_a   1.000
_cell.length_b   1.000
_cell.length_c   1.000
_cell.angle_alpha   90.00
_cell.angle_beta   90.00
_cell.angle_gamma   90.00
#
_symmetry.space_group_name_H-M   'P 1'
#
loop_
_entity.id
_entity.type
_entity.pdbx_description
1 polymer ?
#
loop_
_entity_poly.entity_id
_entity_poly.type
_entity_poly.pdbx_seq_one_letter_code
_entity_poly.pdbx_strand_id
1 'polypeptide(L)'
;MHSRRIAAYGGVVNGMPWFATFAMLFFMANAGLPGTSGFVGEFMVILSAFQRNPWIALGAATTLIIGAAYTLWLYKRIFFGEVANSHVAELKDINGREWLVLGVFAIGVLALGI
;
A
#
# COMPACT_ATOMS: atom_id res chain seq x y z
N MET A 1 -5.49 18.16 -10.26
CA MET A 1 -5.27 17.10 -11.29
C MET A 1 -6.48 16.17 -11.35
N HIS A 2 -7.01 15.89 -12.53
CA HIS A 2 -8.10 14.90 -12.75
C HIS A 2 -7.66 13.86 -13.80
N SER A 3 -6.54 13.19 -13.51
CA SER A 3 -6.03 12.11 -14.35
C SER A 3 -6.15 10.77 -13.62
N ARG A 4 -6.39 9.69 -14.35
CA ARG A 4 -6.35 8.31 -13.81
C ARG A 4 -5.10 7.54 -14.25
N ARG A 5 -4.18 8.20 -14.95
CA ARG A 5 -2.96 7.57 -15.48
C ARG A 5 -1.85 7.58 -14.44
N ILE A 6 -1.30 6.41 -14.12
CA ILE A 6 -0.16 6.25 -13.21
C ILE A 6 1.02 7.14 -13.63
N ALA A 7 1.30 7.23 -14.93
CA ALA A 7 2.39 8.04 -15.49
C ALA A 7 2.26 9.55 -15.19
N ALA A 8 1.08 10.04 -14.80
CA ALA A 8 0.86 11.46 -14.49
C ALA A 8 1.17 11.83 -13.04
N TYR A 9 1.40 10.85 -12.16
CA TYR A 9 1.51 11.06 -10.71
C TYR A 9 2.92 10.95 -10.15
N GLY A 10 3.98 10.84 -10.96
CA GLY A 10 5.34 10.66 -10.43
C GLY A 10 5.79 11.78 -9.48
N GLY A 11 6.44 11.40 -8.37
CA GLY A 11 7.05 12.32 -7.41
C GLY A 11 6.09 12.97 -6.41
N VAL A 12 4.93 12.36 -6.12
CA VAL A 12 3.92 12.91 -5.18
C VAL A 12 4.48 13.24 -3.79
N VAL A 13 5.49 12.49 -3.31
CA VAL A 13 6.07 12.70 -1.97
C VAL A 13 6.61 14.13 -1.78
N ASN A 14 7.03 14.79 -2.86
CA ASN A 14 7.58 16.15 -2.79
C ASN A 14 6.52 17.23 -2.51
N GLY A 15 5.26 16.99 -2.90
CA GLY A 15 4.14 17.91 -2.65
C GLY A 15 3.24 17.49 -1.48
N MET A 16 3.11 16.18 -1.24
CA MET A 16 2.22 15.62 -0.21
C MET A 16 2.93 14.55 0.63
N PRO A 17 3.90 14.92 1.48
CA PRO A 17 4.68 13.96 2.26
C PRO A 17 3.84 13.15 3.25
N TRP A 18 2.89 13.77 3.96
CA TRP A 18 2.06 13.03 4.93
C TRP A 18 1.11 12.05 4.23
N PHE A 19 0.52 12.45 3.12
CA PHE A 19 -0.26 11.55 2.28
C PHE A 19 0.59 10.34 1.83
N ALA A 20 1.81 10.59 1.35
CA ALA A 20 2.71 9.54 0.92
C ALA A 20 3.04 8.57 2.07
N THR A 21 3.26 9.06 3.30
CA THR A 21 3.48 8.20 4.47
C THR A 21 2.29 7.29 4.77
N PHE A 22 1.07 7.83 4.82
CA PHE A 22 -0.13 7.00 5.02
C PHE A 22 -0.34 6.01 3.87
N ALA A 23 -0.16 6.46 2.63
CA ALA A 23 -0.21 5.58 1.47
C ALA A 23 0.81 4.45 1.58
N MET A 24 2.04 4.73 2.02
CA MET A 24 3.06 3.71 2.24
C MET A 24 2.60 2.64 3.23
N LEU A 25 2.05 3.05 4.37
CA LEU A 25 1.51 2.14 5.37
C LEU A 25 0.44 1.23 4.76
N PHE A 26 -0.53 1.80 4.04
CA PHE A 26 -1.62 1.02 3.45
C PHE A 26 -1.18 0.12 2.30
N PHE A 27 -0.22 0.57 1.48
CA PHE A 27 0.39 -0.28 0.46
C PHE A 27 1.16 -1.44 1.09
N MET A 28 1.88 -1.19 2.19
CA MET A 28 2.58 -2.25 2.92
C MET A 28 1.63 -3.23 3.58
N ALA A 29 0.51 -2.73 4.12
CA ALA A 29 -0.55 -3.58 4.64
C ALA A 29 -1.16 -4.47 3.55
N ASN A 30 -1.38 -3.92 2.36
CA ASN A 30 -1.86 -4.68 1.21
C ASN A 30 -0.82 -5.68 0.67
N ALA A 31 0.47 -5.38 0.79
CA ALA A 31 1.56 -6.28 0.41
C ALA A 31 1.84 -7.39 1.46
N GLY A 32 1.03 -7.48 2.52
CA GLY A 32 1.19 -8.50 3.56
C GLY A 32 2.43 -8.29 4.43
N LEU A 33 2.82 -7.03 4.72
CA LEU A 33 3.93 -6.76 5.64
C LEU A 33 3.60 -7.29 7.05
N PRO A 34 4.48 -8.08 7.70
CA PRO A 34 4.27 -8.50 9.08
C PRO A 34 4.06 -7.31 10.03
N GLY A 35 3.13 -7.45 10.98
CA GLY A 35 2.70 -6.35 11.86
C GLY A 35 1.58 -5.48 11.29
N THR A 36 1.01 -5.87 10.13
CA THR A 36 -0.17 -5.22 9.55
C THR A 36 -1.32 -6.22 9.39
N SER A 37 -2.55 -5.71 9.36
CA SER A 37 -3.77 -6.52 9.26
C SER A 37 -3.80 -7.45 8.03
N GLY A 38 -3.22 -7.02 6.91
CA GLY A 38 -3.22 -7.82 5.67
C GLY A 38 -2.40 -9.10 5.79
N PHE A 39 -1.26 -9.05 6.51
CA PHE A 39 -0.44 -10.23 6.75
C PHE A 39 -1.20 -11.30 7.54
N VAL A 40 -1.89 -10.91 8.61
CA VAL A 40 -2.62 -11.85 9.48
C VAL A 40 -3.67 -12.63 8.68
N GLY A 41 -4.46 -11.95 7.85
CA GLY A 41 -5.48 -12.59 7.02
C GLY A 41 -4.89 -13.51 5.96
N GLU A 42 -3.98 -13.00 5.13
CA GLU A 42 -3.43 -13.76 4.00
C GLU A 42 -2.58 -14.96 4.46
N PHE A 43 -1.81 -14.79 5.55
CA PHE A 43 -1.00 -15.86 6.09
C PHE A 43 -1.85 -16.97 6.70
N MET A 44 -2.92 -16.64 7.44
CA MET A 44 -3.88 -17.65 7.94
C MET A 44 -4.50 -18.46 6.80
N VAL A 45 -4.89 -17.80 5.70
CA VAL A 45 -5.43 -18.49 4.52
C VAL A 45 -4.41 -19.46 3.92
N ILE A 46 -3.13 -19.05 3.80
CA ILE A 46 -2.06 -19.92 3.29
C ILE A 46 -1.84 -21.12 4.22
N LEU A 47 -1.83 -20.92 5.54
CA LEU A 47 -1.69 -22.01 6.51
C LEU A 47 -2.85 -23.00 6.43
N SER A 48 -4.09 -22.52 6.34
CA SER A 48 -5.26 -23.39 6.16
C SER A 48 -5.21 -24.15 4.83
N ALA A 49 -4.80 -23.49 3.75
CA ALA A 49 -4.63 -24.14 2.46
C ALA A 49 -3.54 -25.22 2.51
N PHE A 50 -2.44 -24.98 3.23
CA PHE A 50 -1.33 -25.92 3.35
C PHE A 50 -1.74 -27.21 4.06
N GLN A 51 -2.55 -27.10 5.13
CA GLN A 51 -3.11 -28.25 5.82
C GLN A 51 -4.01 -29.09 4.91
N ARG A 52 -4.70 -28.48 3.94
CA ARG A 52 -5.61 -29.19 3.02
C ARG A 52 -4.91 -29.77 1.79
N ASN A 53 -4.06 -28.99 1.12
CA ASN A 53 -3.30 -29.36 -0.06
C ASN A 53 -2.09 -28.42 -0.25
N PRO A 54 -0.85 -28.91 -0.09
CA PRO A 54 0.36 -28.10 -0.25
C PRO A 54 0.51 -27.42 -1.62
N TRP A 55 -0.01 -28.01 -2.70
CA TRP A 55 0.08 -27.43 -4.05
C TRP A 55 -0.80 -26.17 -4.19
N ILE A 56 -1.96 -26.16 -3.54
CA ILE A 56 -2.83 -24.98 -3.51
C ILE A 56 -2.17 -23.87 -2.69
N ALA A 57 -1.57 -24.22 -1.55
CA ALA A 57 -0.84 -23.28 -0.72
C ALA A 57 0.37 -22.67 -1.45
N LEU A 58 1.08 -23.46 -2.26
CA LEU A 58 2.18 -22.96 -3.09
C LEU A 58 1.69 -21.94 -4.13
N GLY A 59 0.55 -22.18 -4.76
CA GLY A 59 -0.08 -21.21 -5.66
C GLY A 59 -0.50 -19.91 -4.94
N ALA A 60 -1.09 -20.03 -3.76
CA ALA A 60 -1.49 -18.88 -2.94
C ALA A 60 -0.27 -18.06 -2.49
N ALA A 61 0.78 -18.72 -1.99
CA ALA A 61 2.02 -18.06 -1.58
C ALA A 61 2.73 -17.36 -2.75
N THR A 62 2.73 -17.97 -3.94
CA THR A 62 3.30 -17.34 -5.14
C THR A 62 2.52 -16.07 -5.51
N THR A 63 1.19 -16.12 -5.42
CA THR A 63 0.32 -14.96 -5.71
C THR A 63 0.60 -13.81 -4.74
N LEU A 64 0.80 -14.12 -3.45
CA LEU A 64 1.18 -13.14 -2.43
C LEU A 64 2.51 -12.45 -2.78
N ILE A 65 3.53 -13.21 -3.19
CA ILE A 65 4.84 -12.65 -3.57
C ILE A 65 4.72 -11.71 -4.78
N ILE A 66 3.98 -12.13 -5.82
CA ILE A 66 3.78 -11.31 -7.03
C ILE A 66 2.99 -10.04 -6.68
N GLY A 67 1.95 -10.16 -5.85
CA GLY A 67 1.16 -9.03 -5.37
C GLY A 67 2.01 -8.00 -4.62
N ALA A 68 2.85 -8.45 -3.69
CA ALA A 68 3.77 -7.59 -2.95
C ALA A 68 4.78 -6.89 -3.87
N ALA A 69 5.38 -7.62 -4.82
CA ALA A 69 6.33 -7.06 -5.79
C ALA A 69 5.69 -5.98 -6.67
N TYR A 70 4.47 -6.22 -7.17
CA TYR A 70 3.74 -5.23 -7.96
C TYR A 70 3.36 -4.00 -7.12
N THR A 71 2.94 -4.19 -5.88
CA THR A 71 2.55 -3.11 -4.97
C THR A 71 3.72 -2.18 -4.67
N LEU A 72 4.90 -2.73 -4.39
CA LEU A 72 6.13 -1.95 -4.19
C LEU A 72 6.57 -1.23 -5.47
N TRP A 73 6.51 -1.90 -6.61
CA TRP A 73 6.83 -1.31 -7.90
C TRP A 73 5.90 -0.13 -8.24
N LEU A 74 4.60 -0.29 -7.97
CA LEU A 74 3.58 0.74 -8.18
C LEU A 74 3.81 1.93 -7.25
N TYR A 75 4.02 1.69 -5.96
CA TYR A 75 4.30 2.73 -4.98
C TYR A 75 5.52 3.56 -5.39
N LYS A 76 6.60 2.89 -5.81
CA LYS A 76 7.82 3.56 -6.30
C LYS A 76 7.54 4.49 -7.48
N ARG A 77 6.74 4.06 -8.45
CA ARG A 77 6.43 4.87 -9.65
C ARG A 77 5.54 6.08 -9.38
N ILE A 78 4.68 6.00 -8.39
CA ILE A 78 3.74 7.06 -8.05
C ILE A 78 4.39 8.05 -7.09
N PHE A 79 4.95 7.57 -5.97
CA PHE A 79 5.32 8.46 -4.88
C PHE A 79 6.76 8.95 -4.97
N PHE A 80 7.69 8.11 -5.41
CA PHE A 80 9.12 8.45 -5.49
C PHE A 80 9.51 8.99 -6.87
N GLY A 81 10.67 9.64 -6.92
CA GLY A 81 11.26 10.20 -8.14
C GLY A 81 11.03 11.70 -8.28
N GLU A 82 11.44 12.23 -9.44
CA GLU A 82 11.22 13.62 -9.80
C GLU A 82 9.74 13.91 -10.07
N VAL A 83 9.34 15.15 -9.86
CA VAL A 83 7.97 15.59 -10.07
C VAL A 83 7.63 15.51 -11.56
N ALA A 84 6.74 14.59 -11.92
CA ALA A 84 6.46 14.27 -13.33
C ALA A 84 5.71 15.37 -14.09
N ASN A 85 5.03 16.28 -13.39
CA ASN A 85 4.23 17.35 -14.01
C ASN A 85 4.07 18.54 -13.06
N SER A 86 3.93 19.76 -13.59
CA SER A 86 3.65 20.98 -12.80
C SER A 86 2.43 20.84 -11.89
N HIS A 87 1.42 20.09 -12.32
CA HIS A 87 0.23 19.86 -11.51
C HIS A 87 0.45 18.95 -10.29
N VAL A 88 1.51 18.13 -10.26
CA VAL A 88 1.90 17.36 -9.08
C VAL A 88 2.62 18.27 -8.08
N ALA A 89 3.38 19.26 -8.56
CA ALA A 89 4.00 20.27 -7.73
C ALA A 89 2.99 21.18 -7.01
N GLU A 90 1.82 21.40 -7.63
CA GLU A 90 0.74 22.21 -7.04
C GLU A 90 -0.14 21.44 -6.04
N LEU A 91 0.11 20.14 -5.84
CA LEU A 91 -0.64 19.37 -4.86
C LEU A 91 -0.34 19.87 -3.45
N LYS A 92 -1.40 20.14 -2.70
CA LYS A 92 -1.32 20.46 -1.27
C LYS A 92 -1.45 19.18 -0.47
N ASP A 93 -0.66 19.07 0.58
CA ASP A 93 -0.75 17.95 1.51
C ASP A 93 -2.11 17.90 2.23
N ILE A 94 -2.36 16.77 2.88
CA ILE A 94 -3.64 16.46 3.50
C ILE A 94 -4.06 17.48 4.56
N ASN A 95 -5.35 17.77 4.60
CA ASN A 95 -5.93 18.60 5.64
C ASN A 95 -6.20 17.79 6.94
N GLY A 96 -6.50 18.46 8.04
CA GLY A 96 -6.70 17.81 9.34
C GLY A 96 -7.84 16.76 9.36
N ARG A 97 -8.87 16.93 8.53
CA ARG A 97 -9.95 15.95 8.40
C ARG A 97 -9.47 14.67 7.70
N GLU A 98 -8.76 14.82 6.60
CA GLU A 98 -8.15 13.70 5.87
C GLU A 98 -7.13 12.97 6.76
N TRP A 99 -6.33 13.72 7.51
CA TRP A 99 -5.38 13.16 8.47
C TRP A 99 -6.08 12.31 9.54
N LEU A 100 -7.20 12.79 10.10
CA LEU A 100 -7.98 12.03 11.08
C LEU A 100 -8.52 10.73 10.48
N VAL A 101 -9.12 10.79 9.29
CA VAL A 101 -9.68 9.60 8.63
C VAL A 101 -8.58 8.57 8.33
N LEU A 102 -7.47 9.00 7.72
CA LEU A 102 -6.33 8.12 7.42
C LEU A 102 -5.70 7.59 8.71
N GLY A 103 -5.60 8.42 9.75
CA GLY A 103 -5.09 8.04 11.06
C GLY A 103 -5.92 6.94 11.73
N VAL A 104 -7.26 7.05 11.70
CA VAL A 104 -8.15 6.01 12.24
C VAL A 104 -7.97 4.68 11.51
N PHE A 105 -7.91 4.70 10.18
CA PHE A 105 -7.63 3.48 9.41
C PHE A 105 -6.25 2.91 9.68
N ALA A 106 -5.23 3.76 9.79
CA ALA A 106 -3.86 3.36 10.12
C ALA A 106 -3.80 2.64 11.48
N ILE A 107 -4.49 3.18 12.48
CA ILE A 107 -4.61 2.54 13.81
C ILE A 107 -5.29 1.18 13.67
N GLY A 108 -6.39 1.07 12.92
CA GLY A 108 -7.06 -0.21 12.71
C GLY A 108 -6.18 -1.27 12.04
N VAL A 109 -5.41 -0.87 11.02
CA VAL A 109 -4.46 -1.75 10.31
C VAL A 109 -3.39 -2.29 11.25
N LEU A 110 -2.86 -1.44 12.13
CA LEU A 110 -1.84 -1.83 13.09
C LEU A 110 -2.44 -2.66 14.24
N ALA A 111 -3.58 -2.25 14.79
CA ALA A 111 -4.23 -2.93 15.91
C ALA A 111 -4.70 -4.36 15.57
N LEU A 112 -5.04 -4.62 14.31
CA LEU A 112 -5.36 -5.97 13.84
C LEU A 112 -4.12 -6.78 13.42
N GLY A 113 -3.01 -6.10 13.14
CA GLY A 113 -1.77 -6.70 12.65
C GLY A 113 -0.77 -7.09 13.74
N ILE A 114 -0.88 -6.46 14.91
CA ILE A 114 -0.07 -6.68 16.12
C ILE A 114 -0.83 -7.60 17.07
#